data_AF-A0AAD1YDT1-F1
#
_entry.id   AF-A0AAD1YDT1-F1
#
_cell.length_a   1.000
_cell.length_b   1.000
_cell.length_c   1.000
_cell.angle_alpha   90.00
_cell.angle_beta   90.00
_cell.angle_gamma   90.00
#
_symmetry.space_group_name_H-M   'P 1'
#
loop_
_entity.id
_entity.type
_entity.pdbx_description
1 polymer ?
#
loop_
_entity_poly.entity_id
_entity_poly.type
_entity_poly.pdbx_seq_one_letter_code
_entity_poly.pdbx_strand_id
1 'polypeptide(L)'
;MKKRNYEILNALKGKIREENKNYRSLSKETGISVNSLNNKLNGYSVFDMREISIIVEKLNIEPDEIIKYFFPQMLRNAIKQVS
;
A
#
# COMPACT_ATOMS: atom_id res chain seq x y z
N MET A 1 4.75 -19.45 -12.16
CA MET A 1 4.94 -18.05 -11.71
C MET A 1 4.08 -17.79 -10.47
N LYS A 2 4.55 -17.01 -9.49
CA LYS A 2 3.69 -16.62 -8.35
C LYS A 2 2.50 -15.81 -8.86
N LYS A 3 1.29 -16.22 -8.48
CA LYS A 3 0.04 -15.51 -8.79
C LYS A 3 -0.04 -14.25 -7.89
N ARG A 4 -0.48 -13.14 -8.46
CA ARG A 4 -0.79 -11.93 -7.68
C ARG A 4 -2.20 -12.04 -7.09
N ASN A 5 -2.36 -11.60 -5.85
CA ASN A 5 -3.63 -11.45 -5.16
C ASN A 5 -4.35 -10.15 -5.57
N TYR A 6 -3.57 -9.09 -5.86
CA TYR A 6 -4.07 -7.80 -6.32
C TYR A 6 -3.04 -7.11 -7.22
N GLU A 7 -3.42 -5.99 -7.81
CA GLU A 7 -2.51 -5.22 -8.67
C GLU A 7 -1.37 -4.55 -7.88
N ILE A 8 -0.42 -3.97 -8.61
CA ILE A 8 0.69 -3.25 -7.99
C ILE A 8 0.17 -1.94 -7.40
N LEU A 9 0.48 -1.67 -6.12
CA LEU A 9 0.06 -0.46 -5.42
C LEU A 9 0.97 0.73 -5.77
N ASN A 10 0.87 1.24 -7.00
CA ASN A 10 1.72 2.33 -7.48
C ASN A 10 1.53 3.63 -6.70
N ALA A 11 0.29 3.96 -6.31
CA ALA A 11 0.01 5.14 -5.49
C ALA A 11 0.74 5.07 -4.14
N LEU A 12 0.72 3.91 -3.47
CA LEU A 12 1.40 3.73 -2.19
C LEU A 12 2.93 3.80 -2.35
N LYS A 13 3.48 3.27 -3.46
CA LYS A 13 4.91 3.44 -3.79
C LYS A 13 5.29 4.91 -4.03
N GLY A 14 4.39 5.71 -4.58
CA GLY A 14 4.56 7.17 -4.74
C GLY A 14 4.62 7.85 -3.37
N LYS A 15 3.62 7.60 -2.52
CA LYS A 15 3.54 8.17 -1.17
C LYS A 15 4.74 7.85 -0.30
N ILE A 16 5.28 6.62 -0.38
CA ILE A 16 6.53 6.26 0.32
C ILE A 16 7.68 7.22 -0.07
N ARG A 17 7.79 7.59 -1.35
CA ARG A 17 8.83 8.51 -1.82
C ARG A 17 8.55 9.96 -1.43
N GLU A 18 7.29 10.38 -1.52
CA GLU A 18 6.84 11.73 -1.11
C GLU A 18 7.18 12.00 0.37
N GLU A 19 7.04 10.99 1.23
CA GLU A 19 7.41 11.04 2.65
C GLU A 19 8.93 10.83 2.90
N ASN A 20 9.77 10.93 1.86
CA ASN A 20 11.22 10.72 1.92
C ASN A 20 11.64 9.37 2.53
N LYS A 21 10.80 8.35 2.40
CA LYS A 21 11.07 6.99 2.89
C LYS A 21 11.45 6.05 1.75
N ASN A 22 12.06 4.94 2.14
CA ASN A 22 12.32 3.81 1.26
C ASN A 22 11.93 2.52 1.97
N TYR A 23 11.99 1.37 1.29
CA TYR A 23 11.54 0.11 1.90
C TYR A 23 12.38 -0.28 3.11
N ARG A 24 13.64 0.14 3.19
CA ARG A 24 14.52 -0.13 4.33
C ARG A 24 14.14 0.73 5.54
N SER A 25 13.87 2.03 5.36
CA SER A 25 13.41 2.88 6.47
C SER A 25 12.03 2.43 6.95
N LEU A 26 11.09 2.21 6.04
CA LEU A 26 9.75 1.75 6.39
C LEU A 26 9.78 0.37 7.06
N SER A 27 10.68 -0.53 6.65
CA SER A 27 10.86 -1.82 7.31
C SER A 27 11.27 -1.68 8.78
N LYS A 28 12.19 -0.75 9.09
CA LYS A 28 12.62 -0.47 10.47
C LYS A 28 11.49 0.10 11.31
N GLU A 29 10.69 0.99 10.74
CA GLU A 29 9.61 1.68 11.46
C GLU A 29 8.36 0.80 11.68
N THR A 30 8.09 -0.13 10.75
CA THR A 30 6.88 -0.98 10.78
C THR A 30 7.13 -2.36 11.37
N GLY A 31 8.40 -2.81 11.44
CA GLY A 31 8.76 -4.20 11.76
C GLY A 31 8.50 -5.19 10.61
N ILE A 32 7.94 -4.74 9.49
CA ILE A 32 7.70 -5.56 8.31
C ILE A 32 9.04 -5.72 7.56
N SER A 33 9.43 -6.95 7.22
CA SER A 33 10.68 -7.15 6.47
C SER A 33 10.62 -6.48 5.08
N VAL A 34 11.76 -6.01 4.58
CA VAL A 34 11.86 -5.39 3.23
C VAL A 34 11.28 -6.30 2.14
N ASN A 35 11.51 -7.61 2.23
CA ASN A 35 10.96 -8.59 1.29
C ASN A 35 9.44 -8.71 1.41
N SER A 36 8.91 -8.67 2.64
CA SER A 36 7.47 -8.68 2.87
C SER A 36 6.81 -7.40 2.33
N LEU A 37 7.38 -6.22 2.60
CA LEU A 37 6.93 -4.95 2.00
C LEU A 37 6.93 -5.02 0.46
N ASN A 38 8.02 -5.50 -0.14
CA ASN A 38 8.11 -5.65 -1.59
C ASN A 38 7.02 -6.58 -2.14
N ASN A 39 6.82 -7.74 -1.51
CA ASN A 39 5.80 -8.70 -1.94
C ASN A 39 4.39 -8.10 -1.82
N LYS A 40 4.09 -7.41 -0.73
CA LYS A 40 2.78 -6.76 -0.52
C LYS A 40 2.54 -5.64 -1.53
N LEU A 41 3.47 -4.71 -1.68
CA LEU A 41 3.37 -3.60 -2.66
C LEU A 41 3.23 -4.09 -4.11
N ASN A 42 3.75 -5.28 -4.43
CA ASN A 42 3.63 -5.91 -5.75
C ASN A 42 2.47 -6.92 -5.87
N GLY A 43 1.62 -7.02 -4.85
CA GLY A 43 0.42 -7.84 -4.87
C GLY A 43 0.63 -9.33 -4.65
N TYR A 44 1.82 -9.78 -4.24
CA TYR A 44 2.11 -11.20 -4.00
C TYR A 44 1.73 -11.69 -2.59
N SER A 45 1.45 -10.77 -1.66
CA SER A 45 0.91 -11.05 -0.32
C SER A 45 0.01 -9.91 0.13
N VAL A 46 -0.91 -10.15 1.07
CA VAL A 46 -1.86 -9.13 1.56
C VAL A 46 -1.29 -8.37 2.74
N PHE A 47 -1.68 -7.10 2.89
CA PHE A 47 -1.51 -6.37 4.15
C PHE A 47 -2.59 -6.80 5.15
N ASP A 48 -2.22 -7.00 6.41
CA ASP A 48 -3.19 -7.10 7.50
C ASP A 48 -3.59 -5.71 8.04
N MET A 49 -4.66 -5.64 8.83
CA MET A 49 -5.15 -4.35 9.35
C MET A 49 -4.15 -3.62 10.26
N ARG A 50 -3.31 -4.34 10.99
CA ARG A 50 -2.28 -3.72 11.85
C ARG A 50 -1.17 -3.12 10.98
N GLU A 51 -0.73 -3.84 9.96
CA GLU A 51 0.25 -3.35 9.00
C GLU A 51 -0.27 -2.11 8.27
N ILE A 52 -1.53 -2.10 7.84
CA ILE A 52 -2.17 -0.92 7.23
C ILE A 52 -2.15 0.25 8.21
N SER A 53 -2.61 0.05 9.45
CA SER A 53 -2.67 1.10 10.47
C SER A 53 -1.31 1.74 10.72
N ILE A 54 -0.25 0.93 10.86
CA ILE A 54 1.10 1.44 11.11
C ILE A 54 1.62 2.18 9.87
N ILE A 55 1.40 1.66 8.66
CA ILE A 55 1.86 2.33 7.43
C ILE A 55 1.12 3.66 7.23
N VAL A 56 -0.18 3.71 7.50
CA VAL A 56 -0.98 4.95 7.43
C VAL A 56 -0.39 6.02 8.34
N GLU A 57 -0.09 5.66 9.60
CA GLU A 57 0.56 6.55 10.55
C GLU A 57 1.96 7.00 10.06
N LYS A 58 2.82 6.05 9.66
CA LYS A 58 4.21 6.36 9.26
C LYS A 58 4.33 7.11 7.95
N LEU A 59 3.30 7.05 7.10
CA LEU A 59 3.27 7.76 5.83
C LEU A 59 2.37 9.00 5.86
N ASN A 60 1.81 9.41 7.01
CA ASN A 60 0.93 10.57 7.09
C ASN A 60 -0.18 10.50 6.01
N ILE A 61 -0.88 9.37 5.96
CA ILE A 61 -2.02 9.17 5.06
C ILE A 61 -3.27 9.59 5.80
N GLU A 62 -4.03 10.53 5.23
CA GLU A 62 -5.30 10.95 5.80
C GLU A 62 -6.35 9.82 5.72
N PRO A 63 -7.25 9.69 6.72
CA PRO A 63 -8.20 8.58 6.77
C PRO A 63 -9.08 8.41 5.53
N ASP A 64 -9.46 9.52 4.89
CA ASP A 64 -10.26 9.55 3.66
C ASP A 64 -9.47 9.11 2.41
N GLU A 65 -8.14 9.13 2.46
CA GLU A 65 -7.28 8.68 1.36
C GLU A 65 -6.89 7.19 1.44
N ILE A 66 -7.20 6.47 2.53
CA ILE A 66 -6.80 5.06 2.71
C ILE A 66 -7.22 4.18 1.52
N ILE A 67 -8.43 4.39 1.00
CA ILE A 67 -8.99 3.63 -0.13
C ILE A 67 -8.11 3.77 -1.38
N LYS A 68 -7.59 4.97 -1.64
CA LYS A 68 -6.71 5.27 -2.78
C LYS A 68 -5.40 4.50 -2.74
N TYR A 69 -4.86 4.24 -1.56
CA TYR A 69 -3.56 3.59 -1.40
C TYR A 69 -3.63 2.07 -1.32
N PHE A 70 -4.65 1.52 -0.64
CA PHE A 70 -4.74 0.09 -0.35
C PHE A 70 -5.83 -0.65 -1.14
N PHE A 71 -6.80 0.06 -1.72
CA PHE A 71 -7.96 -0.53 -2.40
C PHE A 71 -8.23 0.05 -3.81
N PRO A 72 -7.22 0.11 -4.71
CA PRO A 72 -7.35 0.76 -6.03
C PRO A 72 -8.44 0.17 -6.95
N GLN A 73 -8.77 -1.12 -6.81
CA GLN A 73 -9.87 -1.75 -7.54
C GLN A 73 -11.24 -1.14 -7.22
N MET A 74 -11.48 -0.74 -5.96
CA MET A 74 -12.75 -0.16 -5.53
C MET A 74 -13.00 1.18 -6.21
N LEU A 75 -11.96 2.02 -6.31
CA LEU A 75 -12.06 3.31 -6.99
C LEU A 75 -12.39 3.16 -8.47
N ARG A 76 -11.76 2.20 -9.18
CA ARG A 76 -12.08 1.97 -10.59
C ARG A 76 -13.51 1.54 -10.81
N ASN A 77 -14.05 0.70 -9.93
CA ASN A 77 -15.44 0.25 -10.02
C ASN A 77 -16.42 1.37 -9.69
N ALA A 78 -16.09 2.28 -8.78
CA ALA A 78 -16.89 3.47 -8.52
C ALA A 78 -16.92 4.40 -9.75
N ILE A 79 -15.78 4.67 -10.38
CA ILE A 79 -15.70 5.52 -11.58
C ILE A 79 -16.49 4.92 -12.75
N LYS A 80 -16.38 3.60 -12.97
CA LYS A 80 -17.11 2.90 -14.04
C LYS A 80 -18.64 2.91 -13.87
N GLN A 81 -19.15 3.06 -12.65
CA GLN A 81 -20.60 3.13 -12.41
C GLN A 81 -21.19 4.52 -12.64
N VAL A 82 -20.35 5.56 -12.68
CA VAL A 82 -20.76 6.96 -12.88
C VAL A 82 -20.49 7.43 -14.32
N SER A 83 -19.77 6.63 -15.12
CA SER A 83 -19.43 6.92 -16.52
C SER A 83 -20.41 6.31 -17.50
#